data_AF-A0A1A1Z3S7-F1
#
_entry.id   AF-A0A1A1Z3S7-F1
#
_cell.length_a   1.000
_cell.length_b   1.000
_cell.length_c   1.000
_cell.angle_alpha   90.00
_cell.angle_beta   90.00
_cell.angle_gamma   90.00
#
_symmetry.space_group_name_H-M   'P 1'
#
loop_
_entity.id
_entity.type
_entity.pdbx_description
1 polymer ?
#
loop_
_entity_poly.entity_id
_entity_poly.type
_entity_poly.pdbx_seq_one_letter_code
_entity_poly.pdbx_strand_id
1 'polypeptide(L)' 'MRLPIRLAKQLHIEGGDLFYWRLSDDEPGVLQLVPAEVVERRYSAGERMEAAEREVAQELSQPEGTTAADE' A
#
# COMPACT_ATOMS: atom_id res chain seq x y z
N MET A 1 -13.28 11.40 17.41
CA MET A 1 -14.52 11.06 16.67
C MET A 1 -15.40 10.22 17.59
N ARG A 2 -16.73 10.33 17.52
CA ARG A 2 -17.65 9.51 18.32
C ARG A 2 -18.40 8.57 17.39
N LEU A 3 -18.35 7.28 17.67
CA LEU A 3 -19.04 6.25 16.89
C LEU A 3 -20.23 5.71 17.69
N PRO A 4 -21.41 5.52 17.07
CA PRO A 4 -22.52 4.85 17.74
C PRO A 4 -22.14 3.44 18.21
N ILE A 5 -22.50 3.09 19.44
CA ILE A 5 -22.10 1.81 20.07
C ILE A 5 -22.53 0.58 19.25
N ARG A 6 -23.68 0.65 18.56
CA ARG A 6 -24.16 -0.45 17.71
C ARG A 6 -23.27 -0.63 16.48
N LEU A 7 -22.83 0.47 15.88
CA LEU A 7 -21.94 0.46 14.73
C LEU A 7 -20.55 -0.04 15.12
N ALA A 8 -20.03 0.41 16.26
CA ALA A 8 -18.77 -0.09 16.81
C ALA A 8 -18.80 -1.62 16.99
N LYS A 9 -19.87 -2.15 17.59
CA LYS A 9 -20.05 -3.60 17.79
C LYS A 9 -20.17 -4.38 16.49
N GLN A 10 -20.92 -3.87 15.51
CA GLN A 10 -21.07 -4.52 14.21
C GLN A 10 -19.78 -4.56 13.41
N LEU A 11 -18.92 -3.56 13.57
CA LEU A 11 -17.63 -3.47 12.91
C LEU A 11 -16.48 -4.03 13.76
N HIS A 12 -16.79 -4.63 14.92
CA HIS A 12 -15.80 -5.15 15.87
C HIS A 12 -14.72 -4.12 16.28
N ILE A 13 -15.12 -2.86 16.41
CA ILE A 13 -14.24 -1.77 16.83
C ILE A 13 -14.23 -1.69 18.35
N GLU A 14 -13.04 -1.79 18.94
CA GLU A 14 -12.81 -1.71 20.36
C GLU A 14 -12.09 -0.40 20.76
N GLY A 15 -12.09 -0.11 22.06
CA GLY A 15 -11.40 1.05 22.60
C GLY A 15 -9.89 0.84 22.56
N GLY A 16 -9.18 1.66 21.79
CA GLY A 16 -7.72 1.57 21.61
C GLY A 16 -7.30 1.17 20.19
N ASP A 17 -8.24 0.72 19.37
CA ASP A 17 -7.98 0.40 17.97
C ASP A 17 -7.54 1.65 17.18
N LEU A 18 -6.57 1.45 16.30
CA LEU A 18 -5.99 2.50 15.48
C LEU A 18 -6.53 2.44 14.05
N PHE A 19 -6.93 3.60 13.55
CA PHE A 19 -7.47 3.75 12.20
C PHE A 19 -6.90 4.99 11.52
N TYR A 20 -6.83 4.90 10.19
CA TYR A 20 -6.48 6.01 9.31
C TYR A 20 -7.71 6.46 8.53
N TRP A 21 -7.74 7.74 8.20
CA TRP A 21 -8.75 8.32 7.34
C TRP A 21 -8.21 8.47 5.93
N ARG A 22 -9.05 8.19 4.95
CA ARG A 22 -8.71 8.32 3.53
C ARG A 22 -9.93 8.80 2.75
N LEU A 23 -9.73 9.61 1.72
CA LEU A 23 -10.76 9.87 0.71
C LEU A 23 -10.82 8.70 -0.27
N SER A 24 -12.04 8.27 -0.62
CA SER A 24 -12.24 7.25 -1.64
C SER A 24 -11.72 7.72 -2.99
N ASP A 25 -10.98 6.87 -3.69
CA ASP A 25 -10.51 7.14 -5.06
C ASP A 25 -11.64 6.92 -6.07
N ASP A 26 -12.57 6.01 -5.76
CA ASP A 26 -13.64 5.59 -6.67
C ASP A 26 -14.89 6.47 -6.55
N GLU A 27 -15.14 7.02 -5.35
CA GLU A 27 -16.36 7.77 -5.04
C GLU A 27 -16.03 9.15 -4.42
N PRO A 28 -16.19 10.24 -5.20
CA PRO A 28 -15.92 11.59 -4.71
C PRO A 28 -16.77 11.93 -3.47
N GLY A 29 -16.11 12.46 -2.44
CA GLY A 29 -16.78 12.89 -1.21
C GLY A 29 -17.02 11.79 -0.17
N VAL A 30 -16.66 10.53 -0.46
CA VAL A 30 -16.70 9.45 0.53
C VAL A 30 -15.43 9.43 1.35
N LEU A 31 -15.57 9.54 2.68
CA LEU A 31 -14.48 9.35 3.64
C LEU A 31 -14.49 7.90 4.14
N GLN A 32 -13.36 7.22 3.98
CA GLN A 32 -13.13 5.86 4.40
C GLN A 32 -12.33 5.83 5.71
N LEU A 33 -12.73 4.93 6.61
CA LEU A 33 -12.01 4.59 7.82
C LEU A 33 -11.31 3.25 7.60
N VAL A 34 -9.97 3.24 7.65
CA VAL A 34 -9.15 2.07 7.33
C VAL A 34 -8.41 1.60 8.59
N PRO A 35 -8.54 0.33 9.01
CA PRO A 35 -7.79 -0.21 10.14
C PRO A 35 -6.28 -0.11 9.92
N ALA A 36 -5.51 0.22 10.97
CA ALA A 36 -4.05 0.35 10.88
C ALA A 36 -3.37 -0.92 10.34
N GLU A 37 -3.82 -2.10 10.75
CA GLU A 37 -3.35 -3.39 10.24
C GLU A 37 -3.47 -3.55 8.72
N VAL A 38 -4.52 -2.98 8.11
CA VAL A 38 -4.73 -3.03 6.65
C VAL A 38 -3.73 -2.11 5.97
N VAL A 39 -3.50 -0.95 6.57
CA VAL A 39 -2.54 0.04 6.11
C VAL A 39 -1.12 -0.53 6.16
N GLU A 40 -0.71 -1.08 7.29
CA GLU A 40 0.60 -1.73 7.48
C GLU A 40 0.82 -2.90 6.51
N ARG A 41 -0.22 -3.74 6.29
CA ARG A 41 -0.15 -4.83 5.30
C ARG A 41 -0.03 -4.32 3.87
N ARG A 42 -0.73 -3.24 3.51
CA ARG A 42 -0.64 -2.65 2.18
C ARG A 42 0.68 -1.94 1.96
N TYR A 43 1.22 -1.23 2.96
CA TYR A 43 2.53 -0.60 2.84
C TYR A 43 3.65 -1.64 2.86
N SER A 44 3.58 -2.70 3.66
CA SER A 44 4.56 -3.81 3.57
C SER A 44 4.45 -4.61 2.27
N ALA A 45 3.27 -4.70 1.65
CA ALA A 45 3.11 -5.26 0.31
C ALA A 45 3.63 -4.29 -0.76
N GLY A 46 3.31 -3.00 -0.64
CA GLY A 46 3.75 -1.94 -1.53
C GLY A 46 5.27 -1.75 -1.51
N GLU A 47 5.89 -1.74 -0.33
CA GLU A 47 7.35 -1.74 -0.16
C GLU A 47 7.99 -2.97 -0.79
N ARG A 48 7.38 -4.16 -0.66
CA ARG A 48 7.89 -5.38 -1.29
C ARG A 48 7.76 -5.35 -2.81
N MET A 49 6.65 -4.82 -3.33
CA MET A 49 6.45 -4.66 -4.78
C MET A 49 7.37 -3.59 -5.36
N GLU A 50 7.52 -2.45 -4.69
CA GLU A 50 8.44 -1.40 -5.09
C GLU A 50 9.90 -1.86 -5.01
N ALA A 51 10.26 -2.66 -4.00
CA ALA A 51 11.56 -3.31 -3.92
C ALA A 51 11.79 -4.27 -5.09
N ALA A 52 10.81 -5.11 -5.43
CA ALA A 52 10.89 -6.01 -6.59
C ALA A 52 10.96 -5.25 -7.92
N GLU A 53 10.20 -4.17 -8.08
CA GLU A 53 10.25 -3.32 -9.27
C GLU A 53 11.60 -2.60 -9.40
N ARG A 54 12.21 -2.15 -8.29
CA ARG A 54 13.56 -1.57 -8.30
C ARG A 54 14.64 -2.60 -8.63
N GLU A 55 14.51 -3.83 -8.15
CA GLU A 55 15.43 -4.93 -8.46
C GLU A 55 15.38 -5.27 -9.96
N VAL A 56 14.18 -5.43 -10.53
CA VAL A 56 13.99 -5.67 -11.97
C VAL A 56 14.44 -4.47 -12.82
N ALA A 57 14.18 -3.24 -12.39
CA ALA A 57 14.66 -2.04 -13.08
C ALA A 57 16.19 -1.92 -13.07
N GLN A 58 16.86 -2.39 -12.01
CA GLN A 58 18.33 -2.48 -11.97
C GLN A 58 18.87 -3.57 -12.89
N GLU A 59 18.22 -4.73 -12.99
CA GLU A 59 18.60 -5.78 -13.95
C GLU A 59 18.49 -5.29 -15.40
N LEU A 60 17.42 -4.59 -15.75
CA LEU A 60 17.19 -4.04 -17.10
C LEU A 60 18.09 -2.84 -17.45
N SER A 61 18.65 -2.16 -16.44
CA SER A 61 19.55 -1.01 -16.63
C SER A 61 21.02 -1.43 -16.79
N GLN A 62 21.34 -2.72 -16.69
CA GLN A 62 22.65 -3.21 -17.11
C GLN A 62 22.68 -3.23 -18.64
N PRO A 63 23.52 -2.41 -19.29
CA PRO A 63 23.66 -2.49 -20.73
C PRO A 63 24.28 -3.85 -21.08
N GLU A 64 23.47 -4.75 -21.64
CA GLU A 64 23.99 -5.74 -22.55
C GLU A 64 24.49 -5.00 -23.80
N GLY A 65 25.79 -4.71 -23.82
CA GLY A 65 26.50 -4.21 -24.99
C GLY A 65 27.89 -3.78 -24.55
N THR A 66 28.99 -4.18 -25.19
CA THR A 66 29.27 -4.25 -26.63
C THR A 66 30.67 -4.95 -26.68
N THR A 67 31.15 -5.74 -27.62
CA THR A 67 31.07 -5.73 -29.09
C THR A 67 31.89 -6.93 -29.57
N ALA A 68 31.51 -7.53 -30.69
CA ALA A 68 32.48 -8.14 -31.58
C ALA A 68 33.49 -7.08 -32.06
N ALA A 69 34.78 -7.39 -32.04
CA ALA A 69 35.81 -6.73 -32.87
C ALA A 69 36.73 -7.88 -33.31
N ASP A 70 36.53 -8.42 -34.51
CA ASP A 70 37.19 -8.04 -35.78
C ASP A 70 38.70 -8.37 -35.79
N GLU A 71 39.05 -9.17 -36.82
CA GLU A 71 40.38 -9.55 -37.36
C GLU A 71 41.37 -10.43 -36.56
#